data_AF-A0A2V6LVN8-F1
#
_entry.id   AF-A0A2V6LVN8-F1
#
_cell.length_a   1.000
_cell.length_b   1.000
_cell.length_c   1.000
_cell.angle_alpha   90.00
_cell.angle_beta   90.00
_cell.angle_gamma   90.00
#
_symmetry.space_group_name_H-M   'P 1'
#
loop_
_entity.id
_entity.type
_entity.pdbx_description
1 polymer ?
#
loop_
_entity_poly.entity_id
_entity_poly.type
_entity_poly.pdbx_seq_one_letter_code
_entity_poly.pdbx_strand_id
1 'polypeptide(L)'
;MKTIVAPVSLAVLLTALPLARLVGQRSAETAHSAEMGFYTPETIEWKERPAALPAGAKVAALEGDPTKEGPFVMRLQMPDGYHIPPHTHPKTERV
;
A
#
# COMPACT_ATOMS: atom_id res chain seq x y z
N MET A 1 -46.01 53.54 -8.76
CA MET A 1 -44.56 53.33 -8.99
C MET A 1 -44.30 51.86 -8.67
N LYS A 2 -43.97 51.04 -9.67
CA LYS A 2 -43.91 49.56 -9.54
C LYS A 2 -42.51 49.15 -9.04
N THR A 3 -42.46 48.48 -7.89
CA THR A 3 -41.24 47.90 -7.32
C THR A 3 -40.94 46.56 -8.00
N ILE A 4 -39.83 46.50 -8.73
CA ILE A 4 -39.32 45.27 -9.36
C ILE A 4 -38.54 44.50 -8.28
N VAL A 5 -39.08 43.35 -7.88
CA VAL A 5 -38.40 42.37 -7.02
C VAL A 5 -37.40 41.61 -7.90
N ALA A 6 -36.10 41.78 -7.66
CA ALA A 6 -35.05 41.07 -8.38
C ALA A 6 -35.00 39.60 -7.91
N PRO A 7 -35.14 38.59 -8.79
CA PRO A 7 -35.01 37.19 -8.43
C PRO A 7 -33.55 36.77 -8.62
N VAL A 8 -32.65 37.27 -7.78
CA VAL A 8 -31.23 36.88 -7.82
C VAL A 8 -30.81 36.41 -6.44
N SER A 9 -31.47 35.36 -5.95
CA SER A 9 -30.97 34.63 -4.76
C SER A 9 -31.24 33.12 -4.81
N LEU A 10 -31.88 32.61 -5.85
CA LEU A 10 -32.13 31.16 -5.99
C LEU A 10 -31.10 30.43 -6.86
N ALA A 11 -30.17 31.15 -7.52
CA ALA A 11 -29.17 30.55 -8.40
C ALA A 11 -27.84 30.17 -7.73
N VAL A 12 -27.64 30.46 -6.43
CA VAL A 12 -26.39 30.14 -5.72
C VAL A 12 -26.49 28.80 -4.95
N LEU A 13 -27.69 28.24 -4.79
CA LEU A 13 -27.87 26.97 -4.06
C LEU A 13 -27.76 25.70 -4.93
N LEU A 14 -27.55 25.83 -6.25
CA LEU A 14 -27.39 24.68 -7.16
C LEU A 14 -25.96 24.47 -7.69
N THR A 15 -25.00 25.34 -7.34
CA THR A 15 -23.60 25.21 -7.80
C THR A 15 -22.66 24.61 -6.74
N ALA A 16 -23.14 24.32 -5.53
CA ALA A 16 -22.31 23.77 -4.45
C ALA A 16 -22.21 22.22 -4.43
N LEU A 17 -22.84 21.51 -5.38
CA LEU A 17 -22.84 20.04 -5.41
C LEU A 17 -21.81 19.31 -6.29
N PRO A 18 -20.96 19.92 -7.15
CA PRO A 18 -19.90 19.15 -7.80
C PRO A 18 -18.58 19.18 -7.02
N LEU A 19 -18.43 19.99 -5.96
CA LEU A 19 -17.15 20.10 -5.24
C LEU A 19 -16.88 18.90 -4.30
N ALA A 20 -17.91 18.14 -3.93
CA ALA A 20 -17.77 16.92 -3.13
C ALA A 20 -17.21 15.71 -3.92
N ARG A 21 -17.02 15.83 -5.24
CA ARG A 21 -16.51 14.74 -6.09
C ARG A 21 -14.99 14.74 -6.27
N LEU A 22 -14.27 15.73 -5.72
CA LEU A 22 -12.80 15.76 -5.83
C LEU A 22 -12.07 15.03 -4.68
N VAL A 23 -12.76 14.71 -3.58
CA VAL A 23 -12.18 13.97 -2.43
C VAL A 23 -12.22 12.44 -2.63
N GLY A 24 -12.85 11.96 -3.72
CA GLY A 24 -13.07 10.54 -3.98
C GLY A 24 -12.00 9.85 -4.84
N GLN A 25 -11.06 10.58 -5.42
CA GLN A 25 -9.93 9.97 -6.13
C GLN A 25 -8.86 9.58 -5.11
N ARG A 26 -9.09 8.45 -4.42
CA ARG A 26 -7.98 7.60 -3.98
C ARG A 26 -7.13 7.38 -5.22
N SER A 27 -5.92 7.92 -5.23
CA SER A 27 -4.90 7.54 -6.20
C SER A 27 -4.90 6.01 -6.24
N ALA A 28 -5.25 5.44 -7.39
CA ALA A 28 -4.72 4.13 -7.73
C ALA A 28 -3.22 4.34 -7.69
N GLU A 29 -2.58 3.85 -6.64
CA GLU A 29 -1.13 3.80 -6.54
C GLU A 29 -0.67 3.16 -7.85
N THR A 30 0.05 3.92 -8.67
CA THR A 30 0.67 3.40 -9.88
C THR A 30 1.42 2.16 -9.43
N ALA A 31 0.90 0.99 -9.77
CA ALA A 31 1.57 -0.27 -9.48
C ALA A 31 2.98 -0.08 -9.99
N HIS A 32 3.94 -0.05 -9.08
CA HIS A 32 5.34 0.02 -9.46
C HIS A 32 5.51 -1.20 -10.35
N SER A 33 5.74 -0.97 -11.64
CA SER A 33 5.97 -2.04 -12.59
C SER A 33 7.33 -2.60 -12.25
N ALA A 34 7.41 -3.33 -11.14
CA ALA A 34 8.50 -4.22 -10.84
C ALA A 34 8.62 -5.10 -12.06
N GLU A 35 9.83 -5.14 -12.62
CA GLU A 35 10.15 -6.05 -13.69
C GLU A 35 9.73 -7.45 -13.21
N MET A 36 8.78 -8.10 -13.91
CA MET A 36 8.27 -9.39 -13.49
C MET A 36 9.41 -10.41 -13.55
N GLY A 37 9.97 -10.74 -12.39
CA GLY A 37 11.13 -11.61 -12.26
C GLY A 37 10.78 -13.08 -12.07
N PHE A 38 11.51 -13.96 -12.74
CA PHE A 38 11.52 -15.39 -12.39
C PHE A 38 12.68 -15.66 -11.43
N TYR A 39 12.38 -16.18 -10.24
CA TYR A 39 13.37 -16.46 -9.19
C TYR A 39 13.56 -17.96 -9.02
N THR A 40 14.63 -18.51 -9.61
CA THR A 40 15.03 -19.89 -9.36
C THR A 40 15.74 -20.01 -8.00
N PRO A 41 15.75 -21.19 -7.36
CA PRO A 41 16.31 -21.34 -6.01
C PRO A 41 17.74 -20.81 -5.85
N GLU A 42 18.57 -20.98 -6.87
CA GLU A 42 19.98 -20.59 -6.91
C GLU A 42 20.21 -19.08 -7.08
N THR A 43 19.23 -18.31 -7.56
CA THR A 43 19.36 -16.84 -7.70
C THR A 43 18.92 -16.08 -6.46
N ILE A 44 18.37 -16.76 -5.45
CA ILE A 44 17.85 -16.12 -4.25
C ILE A 44 19.00 -15.78 -3.29
N GLU A 45 19.21 -14.49 -3.09
CA GLU A 45 20.18 -13.97 -2.13
C GLU A 45 19.64 -14.00 -0.70
N TRP A 46 19.94 -15.08 0.02
CA TRP A 46 19.59 -15.22 1.43
C TRP A 46 20.48 -14.36 2.33
N LYS A 47 19.85 -13.54 3.16
CA LYS A 47 20.48 -12.68 4.17
C LYS A 47 20.05 -13.09 5.57
N GLU A 48 20.81 -12.65 6.57
CA GLU A 48 20.44 -12.82 7.97
C GLU A 48 19.10 -12.14 8.26
N ARG A 49 18.32 -12.70 9.17
CA ARG A 49 17.01 -12.16 9.52
C ARG A 49 17.10 -10.76 10.16
N PRO A 50 16.06 -9.92 10.01
CA PRO A 50 15.88 -8.76 10.86
C PRO A 50 15.62 -9.17 12.31
N ALA A 51 15.97 -8.30 13.27
CA ALA A 51 15.80 -8.56 14.71
C ALA A 51 14.34 -8.83 15.14
N ALA A 52 13.36 -8.47 14.30
CA ALA A 52 11.96 -8.76 14.52
C ALA A 52 11.61 -10.27 14.42
N LEU A 53 12.46 -11.08 13.77
CA LEU A 53 12.26 -12.53 13.65
C LEU A 53 13.10 -13.29 14.68
N PRO A 54 12.57 -14.39 15.28
CA PRO A 54 13.33 -15.28 16.17
C PRO A 54 14.61 -15.83 15.54
N ALA A 55 15.57 -16.28 16.36
CA ALA A 55 16.82 -16.79 15.82
C ALA A 55 16.65 -18.11 15.02
N GLY A 56 17.39 -18.30 13.94
CA GLY A 56 17.32 -19.46 13.02
C GLY A 56 16.88 -19.15 11.58
N ALA A 57 16.07 -18.12 11.35
CA ALA A 57 15.58 -17.79 10.00
C ALA A 57 16.60 -17.05 9.12
N LYS A 58 16.39 -17.11 7.80
CA LYS A 58 16.99 -16.23 6.76
C LYS A 58 15.90 -15.57 5.94
N VAL A 59 16.22 -14.42 5.34
CA VAL A 59 15.28 -13.65 4.50
C VAL A 59 15.90 -13.32 3.15
N ALA A 60 15.07 -13.17 2.12
CA ALA A 60 15.49 -12.66 0.82
C ALA A 60 14.41 -11.72 0.27
N ALA A 61 14.78 -10.48 -0.07
CA ALA A 61 13.92 -9.58 -0.82
C ALA A 61 14.01 -9.93 -2.30
N LEU A 62 12.87 -10.12 -2.95
CA LEU A 62 12.78 -10.45 -4.38
C LEU A 62 12.43 -9.21 -5.21
N GLU A 63 11.50 -8.39 -4.71
CA GLU A 63 11.03 -7.17 -5.36
C GLU A 63 10.90 -6.05 -4.31
N GLY A 64 11.18 -4.82 -4.71
CA GLY A 64 11.08 -3.65 -3.82
C GLY A 64 12.10 -3.65 -2.68
N ASP A 65 11.88 -2.77 -1.71
CA ASP A 65 12.72 -2.62 -0.52
C ASP A 65 11.83 -2.54 0.73
N PRO A 66 11.88 -3.55 1.64
CA PRO A 66 11.02 -3.59 2.83
C PRO A 66 11.35 -2.50 3.86
N THR A 67 12.44 -1.75 3.68
CA THR A 67 12.82 -0.60 4.53
C THR A 67 12.27 0.72 4.01
N LYS A 68 11.64 0.73 2.84
CA LYS A 68 11.06 1.91 2.19
C LYS A 68 9.54 1.82 2.12
N GLU A 69 8.90 2.96 1.88
CA GLU A 69 7.48 2.99 1.52
C GLU A 69 7.26 2.37 0.13
N GLY A 70 6.20 1.58 -0.01
CA GLY A 70 5.81 0.90 -1.23
C GLY A 70 5.67 -0.62 -1.09
N PRO A 71 5.16 -1.31 -2.12
CA PRO A 71 5.03 -2.76 -2.13
C PRO A 71 6.40 -3.45 -2.25
N PHE A 72 6.51 -4.63 -1.64
CA PHE A 72 7.68 -5.50 -1.75
C PHE A 72 7.26 -6.97 -1.73
N VAL A 73 8.14 -7.83 -2.23
CA VAL A 73 8.00 -9.29 -2.15
C VAL A 73 9.25 -9.85 -1.48
N MET A 74 9.07 -10.72 -0.49
CA MET A 74 10.18 -11.39 0.18
C MET A 74 9.90 -12.87 0.43
N ARG A 75 10.96 -13.64 0.66
CA ARG A 75 10.90 -15.04 1.11
C ARG A 75 11.54 -15.20 2.48
N LEU A 76 10.99 -16.11 3.27
CA LEU A 76 11.53 -16.55 4.55
C LEU A 76 11.98 -18.01 4.42
N GLN A 77 13.18 -18.31 4.87
CA GLN A 77 13.68 -19.68 5.05
C GLN A 77 13.83 -19.92 6.54
N MET A 78 13.17 -20.97 7.04
CA MET A 78 13.08 -21.29 8.45
C MET A 78 13.44 -22.77 8.66
N PRO A 79 14.11 -23.13 9.77
CA PRO A 79 14.37 -24.53 10.09
C PRO A 79 13.06 -25.26 10.45
N ASP A 80 13.13 -26.58 10.49
CA ASP A 80 12.00 -27.39 10.95
C ASP A 80 11.63 -27.05 12.41
N GLY A 81 10.31 -27.06 12.70
CA GLY A 81 9.78 -26.68 14.01
C GLY A 81 9.92 -25.20 14.39
N TYR A 82 10.34 -24.34 13.47
CA TYR A 82 10.50 -22.91 13.74
C TYR A 82 9.14 -22.23 13.99
N HIS A 83 9.11 -21.37 15.01
CA HIS A 83 7.88 -20.73 15.45
C HIS A 83 8.03 -19.21 15.48
N ILE A 84 7.16 -18.50 14.76
CA ILE A 84 7.03 -17.04 14.85
C ILE A 84 5.93 -16.73 15.87
N PRO A 85 6.21 -16.02 16.97
CA PRO A 85 5.20 -15.64 17.95
C PRO A 85 4.06 -14.81 17.32
N PRO A 86 2.85 -14.82 17.91
CA PRO A 86 1.76 -13.96 17.44
C PRO A 86 2.17 -12.49 17.35
N HIS A 87 1.85 -11.85 16.23
CA HIS A 87 2.14 -10.45 15.95
C HIS A 87 1.06 -9.85 15.04
N THR A 88 1.14 -8.54 14.79
CA THR A 88 0.18 -7.79 13.97
C THR A 88 0.89 -7.05 12.86
N HIS A 89 0.23 -6.91 11.71
CA HIS A 89 0.74 -6.16 10.57
C HIS A 89 -0.01 -4.83 10.43
N PRO A 90 0.69 -3.70 10.35
CA PRO A 90 0.06 -2.39 10.23
C PRO A 90 -0.46 -2.12 8.80
N LYS A 91 0.01 -2.90 7.81
CA LYS A 91 -0.36 -2.81 6.39
C LYS A 91 -0.95 -4.14 5.93
N THR A 92 -1.65 -4.12 4.80
CA THR A 92 -2.16 -5.34 4.16
C THR A 92 -0.99 -6.18 3.66
N GLU A 93 -0.96 -7.46 4.00
CA GLU A 93 0.04 -8.40 3.53
C GLU A 93 -0.61 -9.53 2.72
N ARG A 94 0.10 -9.96 1.68
CA ARG A 94 -0.21 -11.18 0.95
C ARG A 94 0.81 -12.23 1.35
N VAL A 95 0.45 -13.03 2.35
CA VAL A 95 1.28 -14.10 2.92
C VAL A 95 1.10 -15.43 2.18
#